data_AF-W7VX86-F1
#
_entry.id   AF-W7VX86-F1
#
_cell.length_a   1.000
_cell.length_b   1.000
_cell.length_c   1.000
_cell.angle_alpha   90.00
_cell.angle_beta   90.00
_cell.angle_gamma   90.00
#
_symmetry.space_group_name_H-M   'P 1'
#
loop_
_entity.id
_entity.type
_entity.pdbx_description
1 polymer ?
#
loop_
_entity_poly.entity_id
_entity_poly.type
_entity_poly.pdbx_seq_one_letter_code
_entity_poly.pdbx_strand_id
1 'polypeptide(L)'
;MPDEPCTRILIVGAGFAGTQLVRSLHRRLPPGVETTLLSDESYTTFNPMLPEAVGASVFPEQVVVPVREMTRQGGACRFIMGR
;
A
#
# COMPACT_ATOMS: atom_id res chain seq x y z
N MET A 1 16.06 2.30 -27.65
CA MET A 1 17.09 2.20 -26.61
C MET A 1 16.41 1.55 -25.40
N PRO A 2 16.50 0.23 -25.18
CA PRO A 2 16.15 -0.33 -23.89
C PRO A 2 17.34 -0.13 -22.94
N ASP A 3 17.05 0.01 -21.64
CA ASP A 3 18.01 0.08 -20.53
C ASP A 3 18.61 1.46 -20.22
N GLU A 4 17.76 2.47 -20.07
CA GLU A 4 17.99 3.43 -18.99
C GLU A 4 17.75 2.67 -17.66
N PRO A 5 18.64 2.73 -16.66
CA PRO A 5 18.51 1.93 -15.45
C PRO A 5 17.26 2.36 -14.67
N CYS A 6 16.16 1.61 -14.84
CA CYS A 6 14.97 1.79 -14.04
C CYS A 6 15.28 1.40 -12.59
N THR A 7 15.29 2.38 -11.69
CA THR A 7 15.49 2.13 -10.27
C THR A 7 14.24 1.46 -9.73
N ARG A 8 14.38 0.25 -9.17
CA ARG A 8 13.25 -0.51 -8.63
C ARG A 8 13.25 -0.49 -7.11
N ILE A 9 12.14 -0.07 -6.54
CA ILE A 9 11.94 0.02 -5.09
C ILE A 9 10.91 -1.04 -4.69
N LEU A 10 11.32 -1.98 -3.85
CA LEU A 10 10.42 -2.95 -3.23
C LEU A 10 10.06 -2.47 -1.81
N ILE A 11 8.76 -2.41 -1.53
CA ILE A 11 8.20 -2.07 -0.22
C ILE A 11 7.53 -3.34 0.31
N VAL A 12 7.97 -3.81 1.47
CA VAL A 12 7.44 -5.02 2.10
C VAL A 12 6.49 -4.62 3.22
N GLY A 13 5.26 -5.14 3.15
CA GLY A 13 4.15 -4.87 4.06
C GLY A 13 3.20 -3.79 3.55
N ALA A 14 1.95 -4.16 3.26
CA ALA A 14 0.88 -3.24 2.84
C ALA A 14 -0.03 -2.78 3.99
N GLY A 15 0.51 -2.69 5.20
CA GLY A 15 -0.17 -2.02 6.31
C GLY A 15 -0.22 -0.50 6.15
N PHE A 16 -0.53 0.21 7.24
CA PHE A 16 -0.63 1.66 7.26
C PHE A 16 0.63 2.37 6.72
N ALA A 17 1.82 1.96 7.18
CA ALA A 17 3.06 2.60 6.77
C ALA A 17 3.38 2.38 5.29
N GLY A 18 3.28 1.14 4.79
CA GLY A 18 3.62 0.81 3.40
C GLY A 18 2.67 1.46 2.39
N THR A 19 1.38 1.47 2.68
CA THR A 19 0.38 2.13 1.82
C THR A 19 0.53 3.65 1.79
N GLN A 20 0.81 4.28 2.94
CA GLN A 20 1.12 5.71 3.00
C GLN A 20 2.44 6.07 2.32
N LEU A 21 3.44 5.21 2.45
CA LEU A 21 4.74 5.38 1.80
C LEU A 21 4.57 5.35 0.28
N VAL A 22 3.90 4.34 -0.27
CA VAL A 22 3.58 4.26 -1.71
C VAL A 22 2.88 5.53 -2.19
N ARG A 23 1.84 5.97 -1.48
CA ARG A 23 1.07 7.18 -1.83
C ARG A 23 1.92 8.46 -1.77
N SER A 24 2.89 8.51 -0.87
CA SER A 24 3.81 9.63 -0.73
C SER A 24 4.90 9.62 -1.79
N LEU A 25 5.43 8.44 -2.13
CA LEU A 25 6.45 8.24 -3.15
C LEU A 25 5.90 8.50 -4.55
N HIS A 26 4.66 8.11 -4.82
CA HIS A 26 4.00 8.36 -6.11
C HIS A 26 4.09 9.82 -6.57
N ARG A 27 3.97 10.77 -5.65
CA ARG A 27 4.04 12.22 -5.92
C ARG A 27 5.47 12.78 -5.99
N ARG A 28 6.48 12.01 -5.57
CA ARG A 28 7.85 12.49 -5.35
C ARG A 28 8.89 11.80 -6.22
N LEU A 29 8.58 10.65 -6.78
CA LEU A 29 9.53 9.87 -7.56
C LEU A 29 9.67 10.44 -8.98
N PRO A 30 10.91 10.54 -9.49
CA PRO A 30 11.15 10.94 -10.86
C PRO A 30 10.72 9.83 -11.85
N PRO A 31 10.56 10.15 -13.14
CA PRO A 31 10.42 9.16 -14.20
C PRO A 31 11.55 8.11 -14.14
N GLY A 32 11.25 6.86 -14.50
CA GLY A 32 12.23 5.77 -14.47
C GLY A 32 12.41 5.09 -13.11
N VAL A 33 11.60 5.44 -12.10
CA VAL A 33 11.53 4.70 -10.84
C VAL A 33 10.25 3.88 -10.77
N GLU A 34 10.38 2.58 -10.55
CA GLU A 34 9.25 1.65 -10.38
C GLU A 34 9.14 1.24 -8.91
N THR A 35 7.91 1.24 -8.39
CA THR A 35 7.63 0.79 -7.03
C THR A 35 6.83 -0.52 -7.05
N THR A 36 7.19 -1.45 -6.18
CA THR A 36 6.41 -2.67 -5.94
C THR A 36 6.06 -2.75 -4.46
N LEU A 37 4.79 -2.92 -4.15
CA LEU A 37 4.30 -3.19 -2.80
C LEU A 37 4.01 -4.69 -2.68
N LEU A 38 4.70 -5.37 -1.78
CA LEU A 38 4.55 -6.79 -1.49
C LEU A 38 3.87 -6.95 -0.13
N SER A 39 2.80 -7.74 -0.05
CA SER A 39 2.17 -8.08 1.23
C SER A 39 1.58 -9.48 1.19
N ASP A 40 1.48 -10.09 2.37
CA ASP A 40 0.73 -11.32 2.64
C ASP A 40 -0.79 -11.10 2.68
N GLU A 41 -1.22 -9.91 3.09
CA GLU A 41 -2.63 -9.50 3.16
C GLU A 41 -3.04 -8.50 2.06
N SER A 42 -4.29 -8.61 1.59
CA SER A 42 -4.85 -7.71 0.58
C SER A 42 -5.55 -6.48 1.15
N TYR A 43 -5.55 -6.33 2.47
CA TYR A 43 -6.16 -5.23 3.20
C TYR A 43 -5.19 -4.64 4.22
N THR A 44 -5.40 -3.38 4.59
CA THR A 44 -4.80 -2.77 5.77
C THR A 44 -5.87 -2.59 6.84
N THR A 45 -5.47 -2.68 8.10
CA THR A 45 -6.32 -2.33 9.24
C THR A 45 -6.01 -0.90 9.70
N PHE A 46 -7.03 -0.15 10.06
CA PHE A 46 -6.89 1.15 10.70
C PHE A 46 -6.79 0.93 12.21
N ASN A 47 -5.56 0.65 12.66
CA ASN A 47 -5.25 0.32 14.06
C ASN A 47 -5.82 1.30 15.10
N PRO A 48 -5.92 2.62 14.84
CA PRO A 48 -6.55 3.53 15.79
C PRO A 48 -8.00 3.22 16.14
N MET A 49 -8.76 2.53 15.26
CA MET A 49 -10.17 2.18 15.49
C MET A 49 -10.37 0.75 16.04
N LEU A 50 -9.30 0.05 16.40
CA LEU A 50 -9.40 -1.29 16.99
C LEU A 50 -10.15 -1.30 18.33
N PRO A 51 -9.97 -0.33 19.25
CA PRO A 51 -10.73 -0.30 20.50
C PRO A 51 -12.25 -0.27 20.25
N GLU A 52 -12.71 0.48 19.26
CA GLU A 52 -14.11 0.64 18.88
C GLU A 52 -14.66 -0.65 18.25
N ALA A 53 -13.86 -1.35 17.44
CA ALA A 53 -14.23 -2.63 16.87
C ALA A 53 -14.34 -3.72 17.94
N VAL A 54 -13.41 -3.76 18.90
CA VAL A 54 -13.44 -4.68 20.06
C VAL A 54 -14.63 -4.35 20.96
N GLY A 55 -14.94 -3.08 21.15
CA GLY A 55 -16.11 -2.61 21.91
C GLY A 55 -17.44 -2.71 21.17
N ALA A 56 -17.49 -3.33 19.99
CA ALA A 56 -18.67 -3.47 19.13
C ALA A 56 -19.38 -2.14 18.81
N SER A 57 -18.67 -1.02 18.90
CA SER A 57 -19.17 0.31 18.54
C SER A 57 -19.07 0.58 17.04
N VAL A 58 -18.19 -0.15 16.35
CA VAL A 58 -18.09 -0.21 14.89
C VAL A 58 -17.94 -1.67 14.45
N PHE A 59 -18.36 -1.97 13.22
CA PHE A 59 -18.16 -3.28 12.65
C PHE A 59 -16.70 -3.45 12.18
N PRO A 60 -16.08 -4.64 12.35
CA PRO A 60 -14.70 -4.89 11.93
C PRO A 60 -14.42 -4.57 10.44
N GLU A 61 -15.42 -4.75 9.58
CA GLU A 61 -15.33 -4.44 8.15
C GLU A 61 -15.16 -2.94 7.90
N GLN A 62 -15.58 -2.10 8.84
CA GLN A 62 -15.43 -0.64 8.77
C GLN A 62 -14.03 -0.16 9.17
N VAL A 63 -13.20 -1.02 9.78
CA VAL A 63 -11.82 -0.68 10.16
C VAL A 63 -10.77 -1.27 9.23
N VAL A 64 -11.19 -1.96 8.17
CA VAL A 64 -10.29 -2.49 7.12
C VAL A 64 -10.46 -1.73 5.81
N VAL A 65 -9.35 -1.57 5.08
CA VAL A 65 -9.35 -0.90 3.77
C VAL A 65 -8.60 -1.77 2.75
N PRO A 66 -9.18 -2.05 1.56
CA PRO A 66 -8.48 -2.80 0.53
C PRO A 66 -7.21 -2.08 0.05
N VAL A 67 -6.08 -2.78 0.03
CA VAL A 67 -4.79 -2.21 -0.40
C VAL A 67 -4.87 -1.65 -1.82
N ARG A 68 -5.61 -2.33 -2.70
CA ARG A 68 -5.81 -1.93 -4.10
C ARG A 68 -6.48 -0.57 -4.25
N GLU A 69 -7.34 -0.17 -3.32
CA GLU A 69 -7.97 1.16 -3.34
C GLU A 69 -6.94 2.24 -2.99
N MET A 70 -6.04 1.93 -2.05
CA MET A 70 -4.99 2.85 -1.62
C MET A 70 -3.89 3.02 -2.66
N THR A 71 -3.60 1.99 -3.46
CA THR A 71 -2.59 2.01 -4.53
C THR A 71 -3.14 2.41 -5.90
N ARG A 72 -4.44 2.67 -6.04
CA ARG A 72 -5.10 2.95 -7.34
C ARG A 72 -4.77 4.32 -7.93
N GLN A 73 -4.05 5.17 -7.20
CA GLN A 73 -3.79 6.55 -7.56
C GLN A 73 -2.55 6.64 -8.47
N GLY A 74 -2.73 6.37 -9.77
CA GLY A 74 -2.07 7.14 -10.82
C GLY A 74 -0.60 6.89 -11.20
N GLY A 75 -0.01 5.70 -11.12
CA GLY A 75 1.28 5.42 -11.79
C GLY A 75 2.19 4.41 -11.06
N ALA A 76 3.02 3.70 -11.83
CA ALA A 76 4.15 2.79 -11.52
C ALA A 76 4.24 2.11 -10.12
N CYS A 77 3.12 1.82 -9.48
CA CYS A 77 3.07 0.99 -8.28
C CYS A 77 2.37 -0.34 -8.60
N ARG A 78 3.16 -1.41 -8.56
CA ARG A 78 2.65 -2.78 -8.69
C ARG A 78 2.39 -3.34 -7.30
N PHE A 79 1.17 -3.78 -7.04
CA PHE A 79 0.86 -4.55 -5.83
C PHE A 79 0.98 -6.05 -6.12
N ILE A 80 1.73 -6.77 -5.29
CA ILE A 80 1.91 -8.22 -5.36
C ILE A 80 1.52 -8.83 -4.02
N MET A 81 0.70 -9.87 -4.07
CA MET A 81 0.45 -10.74 -2.92
C MET A 81 1.56 -11.79 -2.87
N GLY A 82 2.26 -11.92 -1.75
CA GLY A 82 3.33 -12.89 -1.55
C GLY A 82 3.14 -13.64 -0.24
N ARG A 83 3.38 -14.95 -0.25
CA ARG A 83 3.20 -15.85 0.89
C ARG A 83 4.52 -16.48 1.29
#